data_AF-A0A7V0L1B9-F1
#
_entry.id   AF-A0A7V0L1B9-F1
#
_cell.length_a   1.000
_cell.length_b   1.000
_cell.length_c   1.000
_cell.angle_alpha   90.00
_cell.angle_beta   90.00
_cell.angle_gamma   90.00
#
_symmetry.space_group_name_H-M   'P 1'
#
loop_
_entity.id
_entity.type
_entity.pdbx_description
1 polymer ?
#
loop_
_entity_poly.entity_id
_entity_poly.type
_entity_poly.pdbx_seq_one_letter_code
_entity_poly.pdbx_strand_id
1 'polypeptide(L)'
;MKPIKIAFLWHQHQPYYKNPDTDIYILPWVRLHGLKDYYDMVEILDDFPKIHQNFNLVPSLLLQLEDYVQNDAKDEILRKTEIPAAQLSEEDRLFLLKYFFMANPE
;
A
#
# COMPACT_ATOMS: atom_id res chain seq x y z
N MET A 1 -31.86 21.42 -21.86
CA MET A 1 -30.62 20.72 -22.26
C MET A 1 -30.62 19.34 -21.63
N LYS A 2 -30.09 18.29 -22.28
CA LYS A 2 -29.99 16.95 -21.68
C LYS A 2 -28.79 16.91 -20.70
N PRO A 3 -28.90 16.24 -19.55
CA PRO A 3 -27.77 16.11 -18.62
C PRO A 3 -26.64 15.29 -19.22
N ILE A 4 -25.39 15.70 -18.97
CA ILE A 4 -24.20 14.90 -19.31
C ILE A 4 -24.15 13.68 -18.38
N LYS A 5 -23.87 12.51 -18.95
CA LYS A 5 -23.62 11.28 -18.18
C LYS A 5 -22.10 11.14 -17.98
N ILE A 6 -21.68 11.06 -16.73
CA ILE A 6 -20.27 10.93 -16.33
C ILE A 6 -20.12 9.61 -15.57
N ALA A 7 -19.04 8.89 -15.81
CA ALA A 7 -18.65 7.71 -15.06
C ALA A 7 -17.17 7.85 -14.66
N PHE A 8 -16.90 7.78 -13.36
CA PHE A 8 -15.53 7.69 -12.84
C PHE A 8 -15.13 6.22 -12.69
N LEU A 9 -13.92 5.89 -13.13
CA LEU A 9 -13.29 4.59 -12.99
C LEU A 9 -11.92 4.76 -12.34
N TRP A 10 -11.79 4.24 -11.13
CA TRP A 10 -10.53 4.18 -10.40
C TRP A 10 -9.91 2.80 -10.59
N HIS A 11 -8.76 2.74 -11.24
CA HIS A 11 -8.00 1.51 -11.39
C HIS A 11 -6.91 1.46 -10.32
N GLN A 12 -7.16 0.70 -9.25
CA GLN A 12 -6.18 0.49 -8.19
C GLN A 12 -5.33 -0.73 -8.51
N HIS A 13 -4.05 -0.49 -8.76
CA HIS A 13 -3.10 -1.50 -9.19
C HIS A 13 -1.82 -1.42 -8.37
N GLN A 14 -1.34 -2.59 -7.98
CA GLN A 14 0.03 -2.81 -7.55
C GLN A 14 0.60 -4.04 -8.26
N PRO A 15 1.85 -3.98 -8.78
CA PRO A 15 2.62 -5.16 -9.17
C PRO A 15 2.70 -6.19 -8.05
N TYR A 16 2.98 -7.45 -8.41
CA TYR A 16 3.28 -8.48 -7.42
C TYR A 16 4.72 -8.33 -6.92
N TYR A 17 4.88 -8.05 -5.63
CA TYR A 17 6.17 -7.71 -5.02
C TYR A 17 6.79 -8.83 -4.16
N LYS A 18 6.11 -9.98 -4.00
CA LYS A 18 6.62 -11.04 -3.11
C LYS A 18 7.85 -11.69 -3.75
N ASN A 19 8.98 -11.67 -3.05
CA ASN A 19 10.15 -12.40 -3.48
C ASN A 19 9.90 -13.91 -3.24
N PRO A 20 9.93 -14.76 -4.28
CA PRO A 20 9.65 -16.18 -4.14
C PRO A 20 10.71 -16.94 -3.32
N ASP A 21 11.93 -16.41 -3.21
CA ASP A 21 13.02 -17.08 -2.48
C ASP A 21 13.00 -16.75 -0.98
N THR A 22 12.52 -15.56 -0.62
CA THR A 22 12.55 -15.08 0.78
C THR A 22 11.18 -14.96 1.43
N ASP A 23 10.11 -15.09 0.64
CA ASP A 23 8.71 -14.86 1.04
C ASP A 23 8.43 -13.44 1.59
N ILE A 24 9.33 -12.49 1.32
CA ILE A 24 9.24 -11.10 1.79
C ILE A 24 8.90 -10.18 0.62
N TYR A 25 8.04 -9.19 0.87
CA TYR A 25 7.74 -8.15 -0.09
C TYR A 25 8.91 -7.18 -0.25
N ILE A 26 9.41 -7.04 -1.48
CA ILE A 26 10.58 -6.19 -1.77
C ILE A 26 10.27 -4.69 -1.71
N LEU A 27 8.99 -4.32 -1.80
CA LEU A 27 8.51 -2.94 -1.77
C LEU A 27 7.26 -2.84 -0.91
N PRO A 28 7.08 -1.73 -0.17
CA PRO A 28 6.03 -1.60 0.84
C PRO A 28 4.68 -1.12 0.26
N TRP A 29 4.59 -0.96 -1.06
CA TRP A 29 3.57 -0.11 -1.68
C TRP A 29 2.15 -0.62 -1.51
N VAL A 30 1.94 -1.94 -1.52
CA VAL A 30 0.62 -2.52 -1.22
C VAL A 30 0.16 -2.10 0.18
N ARG A 31 1.01 -2.26 1.19
CA ARG A 31 0.68 -1.89 2.57
C ARG A 31 0.51 -0.39 2.74
N LEU A 32 1.44 0.42 2.22
CA LEU A 32 1.40 1.87 2.39
C LEU A 32 0.22 2.51 1.67
N HIS A 33 -0.09 2.13 0.43
CA HIS A 33 -1.27 2.63 -0.27
C HIS A 33 -2.56 2.03 0.28
N GLY A 34 -2.54 0.78 0.75
CA GLY A 34 -3.66 0.16 1.44
C GLY A 34 -4.07 0.94 2.70
N LEU A 35 -3.09 1.37 3.50
CA LEU A 35 -3.31 2.15 4.72
C LEU A 35 -3.65 3.62 4.49
N LYS A 36 -3.21 4.21 3.36
CA LYS A 36 -3.32 5.66 3.12
C LYS A 36 -4.44 6.04 2.14
N ASP A 37 -4.63 5.27 1.07
CA ASP A 37 -5.39 5.73 -0.09
C ASP A 37 -6.59 4.84 -0.40
N TYR A 38 -6.41 3.51 -0.44
CA TYR A 38 -7.43 2.65 -1.04
C TYR A 38 -8.74 2.59 -0.26
N TYR A 39 -8.65 2.54 1.07
CA TYR A 39 -9.83 2.54 1.93
C TYR A 39 -10.52 3.91 1.95
N ASP A 40 -9.78 4.97 2.27
CA ASP A 40 -10.30 6.34 2.40
C ASP A 40 -11.03 6.82 1.15
N MET A 41 -10.57 6.43 -0.05
CA MET A 41 -11.24 6.76 -1.31
C MET A 41 -12.65 6.14 -1.44
N VAL A 42 -12.87 4.98 -0.83
CA VAL A 42 -14.18 4.31 -0.83
C VAL A 42 -15.01 4.80 0.35
N GLU A 43 -14.40 4.93 1.53
CA GLU A 43 -15.07 5.36 2.76
C GLU A 43 -15.74 6.73 2.60
N ILE A 44 -15.08 7.70 1.94
CA ILE A 44 -15.66 9.04 1.72
C ILE A 44 -16.99 9.00 0.97
N LEU A 45 -17.31 7.93 0.23
CA LEU A 45 -18.60 7.81 -0.47
C LEU A 45 -19.79 7.63 0.47
N ASP A 46 -19.58 7.20 1.70
CA ASP A 46 -20.64 7.10 2.70
C ASP A 46 -21.24 8.47 3.03
N ASP A 47 -20.42 9.53 2.97
CA ASP A 47 -20.84 10.93 3.13
C ASP A 47 -21.53 11.49 1.87
N PHE A 48 -21.29 10.88 0.71
CA PHE A 48 -21.79 11.35 -0.60
C PHE A 48 -22.55 10.25 -1.36
N PRO A 49 -23.66 9.69 -0.83
CA PRO A 49 -24.34 8.52 -1.39
C PRO A 49 -24.98 8.75 -2.76
N LYS A 50 -25.07 10.00 -3.23
CA LYS A 50 -25.58 10.36 -4.57
C LYS A 50 -24.48 10.34 -5.65
N ILE A 51 -23.20 10.30 -5.25
CA ILE A 51 -22.07 10.25 -6.18
C ILE A 51 -21.71 8.78 -6.40
N HIS A 52 -21.83 8.32 -7.64
CA HIS A 52 -21.49 6.94 -7.99
C HIS A 52 -20.09 6.90 -8.62
N GLN A 53 -19.23 6.05 -8.08
CA GLN A 53 -17.88 5.82 -8.57
C GLN A 53 -17.66 4.31 -8.79
N ASN A 54 -16.79 3.94 -9.73
CA ASN A 54 -16.44 2.54 -9.98
C ASN A 54 -14.99 2.32 -9.59
N PHE A 55 -14.74 1.31 -8.76
CA PHE A 55 -13.40 0.91 -8.38
C PHE A 55 -13.09 -0.45 -9.00
N ASN A 56 -11.97 -0.53 -9.71
CA ASN A 56 -11.41 -1.77 -10.20
C ASN A 56 -10.16 -2.09 -9.39
N LEU A 57 -10.20 -3.21 -8.69
CA LEU A 57 -9.08 -3.74 -7.91
C LEU A 57 -8.44 -4.87 -8.71
N VAL A 58 -7.14 -4.76 -8.98
CA VAL A 58 -6.42 -5.81 -9.73
C VAL A 58 -6.16 -7.01 -8.82
N PRO A 59 -6.25 -8.27 -9.31
CA PRO A 59 -6.04 -9.45 -8.49
C PRO A 59 -4.69 -9.50 -7.77
N SER A 60 -3.61 -8.99 -8.38
CA SER A 60 -2.30 -8.92 -7.73
C SER A 60 -2.31 -8.04 -6.48
N LEU A 61 -3.07 -6.95 -6.49
CA LEU A 61 -3.25 -6.10 -5.31
C LEU A 61 -4.01 -6.86 -4.21
N LEU A 62 -5.13 -7.49 -4.57
CA LEU A 62 -5.96 -8.23 -3.61
C LEU A 62 -5.22 -9.37 -2.94
N LEU A 63 -4.50 -10.20 -3.71
CA LEU A 63 -3.73 -11.31 -3.16
C LEU A 63 -2.69 -10.86 -2.13
N GLN A 64 -2.03 -9.73 -2.38
CA GLN A 64 -1.02 -9.22 -1.46
C GLN A 64 -1.64 -8.59 -0.21
N LEU A 65 -2.78 -7.88 -0.35
CA LEU A 65 -3.54 -7.39 0.81
C LEU A 65 -4.01 -8.55 1.70
N GLU A 66 -4.55 -9.62 1.11
CA GLU A 66 -4.93 -10.81 1.83
C GLU A 66 -3.75 -11.47 2.55
N ASP A 67 -2.58 -11.52 1.91
CA ASP A 67 -1.35 -12.07 2.51
C ASP A 67 -0.92 -11.29 3.76
N TYR A 68 -0.96 -9.95 3.72
CA TYR A 68 -0.70 -9.10 4.89
C TYR A 68 -1.69 -9.37 6.03
N VAL A 69 -2.96 -9.62 5.73
CA VAL A 69 -4.01 -9.78 6.75
C VAL A 69 -4.03 -11.19 7.34
N GLN A 70 -3.84 -12.22 6.51
CA GLN A 70 -4.09 -13.61 6.89
C GLN A 70 -2.80 -14.40 7.20
N ASN A 71 -1.66 -13.99 6.65
CA ASN A 71 -0.44 -14.80 6.66
C ASN A 71 0.78 -14.10 7.31
N ASP A 72 0.58 -12.99 8.03
CA ASP A 72 1.65 -12.19 8.66
C ASP A 72 2.77 -11.79 7.67
N ALA A 73 2.42 -11.60 6.40
CA ALA A 73 3.38 -11.22 5.39
C ALA A 73 3.96 -9.84 5.69
N LYS A 74 5.25 -9.63 5.38
CA LYS A 74 5.96 -8.37 5.66
C LYS A 74 6.73 -7.88 4.46
N ASP A 75 6.85 -6.56 4.34
CA ASP A 75 7.85 -5.92 3.49
C ASP A 75 9.12 -5.61 4.28
N GLU A 76 10.24 -5.43 3.58
CA GLU A 76 11.52 -5.09 4.21
C GLU A 76 11.43 -3.82 5.08
N ILE A 77 10.69 -2.80 4.66
CA ILE A 77 10.53 -1.57 5.46
C ILE A 77 9.77 -1.86 6.76
N LEU A 78 8.72 -2.68 6.73
CA LEU A 78 7.99 -3.10 7.93
C LEU A 78 8.91 -3.89 8.88
N ARG A 79 9.65 -4.88 8.36
CA ARG A 79 10.58 -5.68 9.18
C ARG A 79 11.59 -4.79 9.91
N LYS A 80 12.17 -3.80 9.22
CA LYS A 80 13.14 -2.88 9.82
C LYS A 80 12.48 -1.88 10.79
N THR A 81 11.21 -1.54 10.57
CA THR A 81 10.44 -0.66 11.48
C THR A 81 10.19 -1.33 12.84
N GLU A 82 10.03 -2.65 12.87
CA GLU A 82 9.75 -3.41 14.10
C GLU A 82 10.98 -3.63 15.00
N ILE A 83 12.19 -3.38 14.49
CA ILE A 83 13.43 -3.54 15.26
C ILE A 83 13.51 -2.40 16.30
N PRO A 84 13.66 -2.69 17.60
CA PRO A 84 13.89 -1.64 18.60
C PRO A 84 15.11 -0.80 18.22
N ALA A 85 14.99 0.54 18.30
CA ALA A 85 16.04 1.44 17.82
C ALA A 85 17.43 1.16 18.42
N ALA A 86 17.48 0.75 19.69
CA ALA A 86 18.72 0.38 20.38
C ALA A 86 19.41 -0.89 19.83
N GLN A 87 18.67 -1.72 19.08
CA GLN A 87 19.13 -2.99 18.51
C GLN A 87 19.42 -2.90 17.00
N LEU A 88 19.21 -1.74 16.37
CA LEU A 88 19.53 -1.53 14.96
C LEU A 88 21.04 -1.67 14.72
N SER A 89 21.40 -2.57 13.81
CA SER A 89 22.77 -2.68 13.30
C SER A 89 23.14 -1.46 12.45
N GLU A 90 24.42 -1.32 12.11
CA GLU A 90 24.88 -0.28 11.19
C GLU A 90 24.20 -0.40 9.81
N GLU A 91 24.03 -1.63 9.31
CA GLU A 91 23.34 -1.90 8.06
C GLU A 91 21.86 -1.48 8.12
N ASP A 92 21.16 -1.79 9.21
CA ASP A 92 19.77 -1.37 9.39
C ASP A 92 19.65 0.16 9.40
N ARG A 93 20.57 0.86 10.07
CA ARG A 93 20.57 2.33 10.12
C ARG A 93 20.78 2.94 8.74
N LEU A 94 21.73 2.41 7.98
CA LEU A 94 21.97 2.85 6.59
C LEU A 94 20.75 2.58 5.70
N PHE A 95 20.08 1.43 5.88
CA PHE A 95 18.83 1.12 5.20
C PHE A 95 17.74 2.15 5.54
N LEU A 96 17.51 2.42 6.83
CA LEU A 96 16.53 3.40 7.29
C LEU A 96 16.80 4.79 6.69
N LEU A 97 18.03 5.29 6.79
CA LEU A 97 18.42 6.59 6.24
C LEU A 97 18.16 6.69 4.73
N LYS A 98 18.35 5.59 4.00
CA LYS A 98 18.13 5.54 2.55
C LYS A 98 16.65 5.50 2.17
N TYR A 99 15.82 4.75 2.90
CA TYR A 99 14.48 4.39 2.45
C TYR A 99 13.34 5.06 3.23
N PHE A 100 13.53 5.45 4.49
CA PHE A 100 12.43 5.97 5.33
C PHE A 100 12.14 7.46 5.07
N PHE A 101 13.11 8.19 4.53
CA PHE A 101 13.01 9.62 4.26
C PHE A 101 12.85 9.93 2.77
N MET A 102 12.47 8.95 1.93
CA MET A 102 12.31 9.17 0.49
C MET A 102 11.24 10.22 0.14
N ALA A 103 10.28 10.47 1.04
CA ALA A 103 9.28 11.51 0.89
C ALA A 103 9.72 12.89 1.41
N ASN A 104 10.83 12.97 2.14
CA ASN A 104 11.41 14.21 2.66
C ASN A 104 12.95 14.13 2.62
N PRO A 105 13.56 14.28 1.43
CA PRO A 105 15.01 14.10 1.23
C PRO A 105 15.87 15.26 1.73
N GLU A 106 15.26 16.32 2.26
CA GLU A 106 15.90 17.56 2.74
C GLU A 106 16.05 17.60 4.26
#